data_AF-A0A9N7LNE0-F1
#
_entry.id   AF-A0A9N7LNE0-F1
#
_cell.length_a   1.000
_cell.length_b   1.000
_cell.length_c   1.000
_cell.angle_alpha   90.00
_cell.angle_beta   90.00
_cell.angle_gamma   90.00
#
_symmetry.space_group_name_H-M   'P 1'
#
loop_
_entity.id
_entity.type
_entity.pdbx_description
1 polymer ?
#
loop_
_entity_poly.entity_id
_entity_poly.type
_entity_poly.pdbx_seq_one_letter_code
_entity_poly.pdbx_strand_id
1 'polypeptide(L)'
;MRFIITHPMHSHPYHPELASGAGVAAVAAAAERAGFHGFGFTDHPAPSQRWLEAGGHDSLDPFVALGFAAAQTTSLRLIPNIVVLPYRNPFVVAKSAATLDLLSGGRFILAVGVGYLKREFAALGVDHAERAELFDEALQVIRAVWTSDDISFEGRHFSARGITAHPRPASNPYPPIWVGGNTAAARRRVAVHGDGWCPFPAPAPLVQTAGTAAIDSPPVSTICGANVTRRAGTSPRSMSPSPTSTAAVRQARTSMPTPTWAVWKSWRRSG
;
A
#
# COMPACT_ATOMS: atom_id res chain seq x y z
N MET A 1 -17.17 -6.23 15.26
CA MET A 1 -17.11 -5.56 13.94
C MET A 1 -15.91 -4.65 13.91
N ARG A 2 -15.24 -4.47 12.77
CA ARG A 2 -14.04 -3.63 12.62
C ARG A 2 -14.36 -2.50 11.66
N PHE A 3 -13.95 -1.29 12.01
CA PHE A 3 -14.23 -0.07 11.24
C PHE A 3 -12.95 0.59 10.79
N ILE A 4 -12.94 1.17 9.59
CA ILE A 4 -11.79 1.89 9.03
C ILE A 4 -12.28 3.28 8.65
N ILE A 5 -11.48 4.29 8.94
CA ILE A 5 -11.74 5.67 8.55
C ILE A 5 -10.75 6.10 7.46
N THR A 6 -11.24 6.85 6.48
CA THR A 6 -10.41 7.54 5.49
C THR A 6 -10.40 9.03 5.82
N HIS A 7 -9.21 9.62 5.86
CA HIS A 7 -8.95 10.99 6.25
C HIS A 7 -8.06 11.68 5.20
N PRO A 8 -8.22 12.98 4.97
CA PRO A 8 -9.49 13.67 5.07
C PRO A 8 -10.44 13.19 3.95
N MET A 9 -11.74 13.12 4.23
CA MET A 9 -12.78 12.99 3.20
C MET A 9 -13.67 14.24 3.21
N HIS A 10 -13.07 15.40 2.91
CA HIS A 10 -13.82 16.64 2.72
C HIS A 10 -13.71 17.12 1.26
N SER A 11 -14.70 17.89 0.82
CA SER A 11 -14.73 18.52 -0.49
C SER A 11 -13.55 19.46 -0.71
N HIS A 12 -13.22 19.74 -1.97
CA HIS A 12 -12.33 20.84 -2.33
C HIS A 12 -13.01 22.21 -2.09
N PRO A 13 -12.30 23.24 -1.55
CA PRO A 13 -10.91 23.21 -1.11
C PRO A 13 -10.73 22.52 0.26
N TYR A 14 -9.56 21.92 0.45
CA TYR A 14 -9.25 21.23 1.70
C TYR A 14 -9.31 22.11 2.94
N HIS A 15 -9.62 21.50 4.09
CA HIS A 15 -9.58 22.19 5.38
C HIS A 15 -8.14 22.20 5.92
N PRO A 16 -7.49 23.36 6.07
CA PRO A 16 -6.07 23.44 6.42
C PRO A 16 -5.72 22.74 7.74
N GLU A 17 -6.59 22.83 8.74
CA GLU A 17 -6.35 22.17 10.03
C GLU A 17 -6.33 20.65 9.90
N LEU A 18 -7.22 20.07 9.06
CA LEU A 18 -7.32 18.62 8.88
C LEU A 18 -6.17 18.06 8.04
N ALA A 19 -5.60 18.88 7.15
CA ALA A 19 -4.41 18.54 6.36
C ALA A 19 -3.09 18.79 7.11
N SER A 20 -3.12 19.55 8.21
CA SER A 20 -1.92 19.81 9.01
C SER A 20 -1.43 18.56 9.74
N GLY A 21 -0.13 18.52 10.07
CA GLY A 21 0.44 17.42 10.86
C GLY A 21 -0.25 17.26 12.23
N ALA A 22 -0.64 18.37 12.88
CA ALA A 22 -1.38 18.35 14.13
C ALA A 22 -2.79 17.80 13.97
N GLY A 23 -3.49 18.14 12.88
CA GLY A 23 -4.81 17.60 12.57
C GLY A 23 -4.76 16.10 12.28
N VAL A 24 -3.82 15.65 11.44
CA VAL A 24 -3.61 14.22 11.18
C VAL A 24 -3.34 13.47 12.48
N ALA A 25 -2.47 13.99 13.34
CA ALA A 25 -2.17 13.40 14.64
C ALA A 25 -3.41 13.31 15.54
N ALA A 26 -4.16 14.41 15.66
CA ALA A 26 -5.34 14.48 16.52
C ALA A 26 -6.43 13.51 16.07
N VAL A 27 -6.72 13.45 14.77
CA VAL A 27 -7.75 12.55 14.21
C VAL A 27 -7.30 11.09 14.32
N ALA A 28 -6.04 10.76 13.99
CA ALA A 28 -5.53 9.39 14.12
C ALA A 28 -5.59 8.88 15.57
N ALA A 29 -5.15 9.70 16.54
CA ALA A 29 -5.20 9.34 17.95
C ALA A 29 -6.65 9.23 18.47
N ALA A 30 -7.55 10.10 17.99
CA ALA A 30 -8.98 10.01 18.32
C ALA A 30 -9.62 8.74 17.74
N ALA A 31 -9.30 8.38 16.49
CA ALA A 31 -9.78 7.16 15.85
C ALA A 31 -9.31 5.92 16.61
N GLU A 32 -8.05 5.87 17.04
CA GLU A 32 -7.53 4.78 17.88
C GLU A 32 -8.28 4.69 19.22
N ARG A 33 -8.45 5.80 19.95
CA ARG A 33 -9.19 5.81 21.23
C ARG A 33 -10.65 5.42 21.08
N ALA A 34 -11.27 5.75 19.95
CA ALA A 34 -12.64 5.36 19.63
C ALA A 34 -12.77 3.90 19.17
N GLY A 35 -11.66 3.16 19.05
CA GLY A 35 -11.67 1.73 18.70
C GLY A 35 -11.78 1.45 17.20
N PHE A 36 -11.47 2.43 16.33
CA PHE A 36 -11.33 2.15 14.90
C PHE A 36 -10.19 1.15 14.68
N HIS A 37 -10.41 0.23 13.75
CA HIS A 37 -9.42 -0.77 13.38
C HIS A 37 -8.33 -0.20 12.48
N GLY A 38 -8.69 0.72 11.58
CA GLY A 38 -7.74 1.27 10.62
C GLY A 38 -7.99 2.72 10.23
N PHE A 39 -6.96 3.33 9.65
CA PHE A 39 -6.90 4.72 9.25
C PHE A 39 -6.15 4.85 7.93
N GLY A 40 -6.66 5.69 7.03
CA GLY A 40 -6.23 5.73 5.64
C GLY A 40 -6.34 7.09 4.98
N PHE A 41 -5.69 7.24 3.83
CA PHE A 41 -5.72 8.42 2.98
C PHE A 41 -5.98 8.01 1.54
N THR A 42 -6.64 8.88 0.77
CA THR A 42 -6.81 8.72 -0.69
C THR A 42 -5.55 9.12 -1.43
N ASP A 43 -5.52 8.92 -2.75
CA ASP A 43 -4.32 9.11 -3.57
C ASP A 43 -4.66 9.84 -4.87
N HIS A 44 -4.55 11.17 -4.82
CA HIS A 44 -4.76 12.09 -5.94
C HIS A 44 -3.59 13.08 -6.01
N PRO A 45 -2.47 12.69 -6.65
CA PRO A 45 -1.28 13.53 -6.73
C PRO A 45 -1.46 14.78 -7.60
N ALA A 46 -2.34 14.77 -8.59
CA ALA A 46 -2.50 15.88 -9.53
C ALA A 46 -3.93 15.98 -10.12
N PRO A 47 -4.99 16.04 -9.28
CA PRO A 47 -6.35 16.08 -9.75
C PRO A 47 -6.60 17.36 -10.57
N SER A 48 -7.39 17.24 -11.64
CA SER A 48 -7.79 18.42 -12.42
C SER A 48 -8.82 19.25 -11.68
N GLN A 49 -8.78 20.58 -11.84
CA GLN A 49 -9.78 21.51 -11.29
C GLN A 49 -11.22 21.09 -11.56
N ARG A 50 -11.52 20.66 -12.80
CA ARG A 50 -12.85 20.17 -13.19
C ARG A 50 -13.33 18.98 -12.35
N TRP A 51 -12.43 18.09 -11.94
CA TRP A 51 -12.80 16.93 -11.12
C TRP A 51 -13.06 17.36 -9.68
N LEU A 52 -12.26 18.28 -9.14
CA LEU A 52 -12.45 18.85 -7.81
C LEU A 52 -13.81 19.57 -7.70
N GLU A 53 -14.15 20.37 -8.70
CA GLU A 53 -15.44 21.08 -8.78
C GLU A 53 -16.65 20.15 -9.01
N ALA A 54 -16.41 18.93 -9.50
CA ALA A 54 -17.45 17.92 -9.76
C ALA A 54 -17.65 16.95 -8.58
N GLY A 55 -17.28 17.36 -7.37
CA GLY A 55 -17.40 16.54 -6.16
C GLY A 55 -16.20 15.63 -5.88
N GLY A 56 -15.06 15.91 -6.49
CA GLY A 56 -13.77 15.37 -6.08
C GLY A 56 -13.27 15.99 -4.76
N HIS A 57 -12.08 15.57 -4.34
CA HIS A 57 -11.49 15.97 -3.07
C HIS A 57 -9.97 16.06 -3.16
N ASP A 58 -9.38 16.94 -2.35
CA ASP A 58 -7.94 17.04 -2.20
C ASP A 58 -7.40 15.86 -1.36
N SER A 59 -6.14 15.49 -1.59
CA SER A 59 -5.49 14.40 -0.85
C SER A 59 -4.08 14.78 -0.40
N LEU A 60 -3.65 14.24 0.75
CA LEU A 60 -2.24 14.22 1.12
C LEU A 60 -1.57 13.01 0.47
N ASP A 61 -0.24 13.04 0.28
CA ASP A 61 0.47 11.81 -0.09
C ASP A 61 0.23 10.74 0.99
N PRO A 62 -0.27 9.54 0.60
CA PRO A 62 -0.71 8.55 1.55
C PRO A 62 0.44 7.97 2.39
N PHE A 63 1.66 7.84 1.84
CA PHE A 63 2.78 7.28 2.61
C PHE A 63 3.30 8.26 3.64
N VAL A 64 3.44 9.54 3.27
CA VAL A 64 3.84 10.61 4.19
C VAL A 64 2.82 10.75 5.31
N ALA A 65 1.54 10.85 4.97
CA ALA A 65 0.48 11.09 5.94
C ALA A 65 0.27 9.89 6.89
N LEU A 66 0.37 8.65 6.37
CA LEU A 66 0.36 7.44 7.21
C LEU A 66 1.59 7.36 8.12
N GLY A 67 2.76 7.85 7.71
CA GLY A 67 3.94 7.95 8.58
C GLY A 67 3.68 8.85 9.79
N PHE A 68 3.03 10.00 9.58
CA PHE A 68 2.60 10.88 10.68
C PHE A 68 1.58 10.19 11.59
N ALA A 69 0.57 9.51 11.03
CA ALA A 69 -0.41 8.76 11.82
C ALA A 69 0.23 7.61 12.61
N ALA A 70 1.20 6.91 12.01
CA ALA A 70 1.93 5.81 12.63
C ALA A 70 2.67 6.27 13.90
N ALA A 71 3.32 7.42 13.84
CA ALA A 71 4.08 7.97 14.98
C ALA A 71 3.21 8.37 16.18
N GLN A 72 1.90 8.54 15.97
CA GLN A 72 0.95 9.04 16.98
C GLN A 72 0.00 7.97 17.49
N THR A 73 0.17 6.72 17.05
CA THR A 73 -0.72 5.59 17.36
C THR A 73 0.10 4.33 17.61
N THR A 74 -0.47 3.38 18.35
CA THR A 74 0.27 2.18 18.81
C THR A 74 -0.30 0.87 18.26
N SER A 75 -1.56 0.87 17.85
CA SER A 75 -2.35 -0.32 17.50
C SER A 75 -3.19 -0.14 16.23
N LEU A 76 -3.49 1.12 15.85
CA LEU A 76 -4.29 1.47 14.68
C LEU A 76 -3.64 0.94 13.40
N ARG A 77 -4.40 0.21 12.57
CA ARG A 77 -3.89 -0.26 11.27
C ARG A 77 -3.78 0.90 10.30
N LEU A 78 -2.72 0.87 9.50
CA LEU A 78 -2.40 1.91 8.52
C LEU A 78 -2.75 1.36 7.14
N ILE A 79 -3.87 1.81 6.59
CA ILE A 79 -4.49 1.22 5.40
C ILE A 79 -4.87 2.35 4.44
N PRO A 80 -4.10 2.63 3.38
CA PRO A 80 -4.48 3.66 2.41
C PRO A 80 -5.82 3.29 1.74
N ASN A 81 -6.54 4.28 1.22
CA ASN A 81 -7.79 4.09 0.52
C ASN A 81 -7.83 5.00 -0.72
N ILE A 82 -7.01 4.77 -1.73
CA ILE A 82 -6.18 3.59 -1.98
C ILE A 82 -4.88 4.04 -2.65
N VAL A 83 -3.76 3.32 -2.54
CA VAL A 83 -2.57 3.65 -3.34
C VAL A 83 -2.81 3.22 -4.78
N VAL A 84 -2.74 4.15 -5.73
CA VAL A 84 -2.81 3.84 -7.17
C VAL A 84 -1.41 3.44 -7.63
N LEU A 85 -1.17 2.13 -7.79
CA LEU A 85 0.17 1.64 -8.15
C LEU A 85 0.69 2.22 -9.47
N PRO A 86 -0.12 2.36 -10.53
CA PRO A 86 0.36 2.91 -11.80
C PRO A 86 0.86 4.37 -11.71
N TYR A 87 0.62 5.10 -10.62
CA TYR A 87 1.15 6.46 -10.44
C TYR A 87 2.63 6.49 -10.03
N ARG A 88 3.22 5.37 -9.60
CA ARG A 88 4.54 5.35 -8.97
C ARG A 88 5.40 4.19 -9.47
N ASN A 89 6.72 4.37 -9.39
CA ASN A 89 7.66 3.28 -9.61
C ASN A 89 7.54 2.24 -8.47
N PRO A 90 7.41 0.94 -8.77
CA PRO A 90 7.14 -0.10 -7.77
C PRO A 90 8.30 -0.32 -6.79
N PHE A 91 9.55 -0.07 -7.19
CA PHE A 91 10.68 -0.16 -6.27
C PHE A 91 10.61 0.91 -5.18
N VAL A 92 10.14 2.12 -5.52
CA VAL A 92 9.94 3.22 -4.58
C VAL A 92 8.75 2.93 -3.66
N VAL A 93 7.66 2.39 -4.21
CA VAL A 93 6.51 1.93 -3.41
C VAL A 93 6.94 0.85 -2.43
N ALA A 94 7.68 -0.15 -2.88
CA ALA A 94 8.18 -1.24 -2.04
C ALA A 94 9.05 -0.71 -0.89
N LYS A 95 9.95 0.25 -1.16
CA LYS A 95 10.77 0.90 -0.13
C LYS A 95 9.92 1.62 0.91
N SER A 96 8.98 2.44 0.45
CA SER A 96 8.13 3.28 1.30
C SER A 96 7.24 2.42 2.20
N ALA A 97 6.60 1.40 1.62
CA ALA A 97 5.73 0.48 2.34
C ALA A 97 6.51 -0.43 3.32
N ALA A 98 7.69 -0.94 2.95
CA ALA A 98 8.53 -1.69 3.90
C ALA A 98 8.97 -0.83 5.09
N THR A 99 9.33 0.41 4.82
CA THR A 99 9.75 1.37 5.86
C THR A 99 8.58 1.70 6.79
N LEU A 100 7.41 2.00 6.24
CA LEU A 100 6.21 2.29 7.04
C LEU A 100 5.78 1.08 7.88
N ASP A 101 5.80 -0.12 7.30
CA ASP A 101 5.48 -1.34 8.03
C ASP A 101 6.46 -1.60 9.17
N LEU A 102 7.78 -1.48 8.91
CA LEU A 102 8.80 -1.65 9.92
C LEU A 102 8.66 -0.63 11.06
N LEU A 103 8.59 0.66 10.74
CA LEU A 103 8.52 1.74 11.72
C LEU A 103 7.21 1.71 12.53
N SER A 104 6.13 1.20 11.94
CA SER A 104 4.85 1.05 12.63
C SER A 104 4.74 -0.25 13.45
N GLY A 105 5.73 -1.15 13.39
CA GLY A 105 5.70 -2.43 14.09
C GLY A 105 4.75 -3.45 13.46
N GLY A 106 4.66 -3.50 12.12
CA GLY A 106 3.83 -4.46 11.39
C GLY A 106 2.35 -4.08 11.29
N ARG A 107 2.02 -2.78 11.40
CA ARG A 107 0.63 -2.28 11.37
C ARG A 107 0.15 -1.92 9.97
N PHE A 108 1.04 -1.91 8.97
CA PHE A 108 0.71 -1.48 7.63
C PHE A 108 0.02 -2.57 6.81
N ILE A 109 -0.95 -2.17 6.00
CA ILE A 109 -1.59 -2.99 4.97
C ILE A 109 -1.49 -2.18 3.67
N LEU A 110 -0.89 -2.76 2.63
CA LEU A 110 -0.78 -2.11 1.34
C LEU A 110 -2.08 -2.31 0.55
N ALA A 111 -3.02 -1.39 0.69
CA ALA A 111 -4.21 -1.37 -0.15
C ALA A 111 -3.93 -0.63 -1.46
N VAL A 112 -4.18 -1.30 -2.59
CA VAL A 112 -3.75 -0.87 -3.93
C VAL A 112 -4.84 -0.95 -4.97
N GLY A 113 -4.88 0.06 -5.85
CA GLY A 113 -5.84 0.19 -6.94
C GLY A 113 -5.17 0.48 -8.27
N VAL A 114 -5.93 0.28 -9.35
CA VAL A 114 -5.48 0.53 -10.72
C VAL A 114 -5.61 2.01 -11.12
N GLY A 115 -6.50 2.77 -10.48
CA GLY A 115 -6.77 4.18 -10.81
C GLY A 115 -7.68 4.37 -12.04
N TYR A 116 -8.31 5.54 -12.13
CA TYR A 116 -9.29 5.86 -13.19
C TYR A 116 -9.19 7.28 -13.74
N LEU A 117 -8.44 8.20 -13.11
CA LEU A 117 -8.39 9.60 -13.52
C LEU A 117 -7.35 9.82 -14.61
N LYS A 118 -7.76 9.70 -15.87
CA LYS A 118 -6.91 9.89 -17.07
C LYS A 118 -6.02 11.15 -17.04
N ARG A 119 -6.50 12.25 -16.46
CA ARG A 119 -5.72 13.50 -16.38
C ARG A 119 -4.54 13.40 -15.41
N GLU A 120 -4.69 12.67 -14.30
CA GLU A 120 -3.59 12.41 -13.38
C GLU A 120 -2.54 11.50 -14.04
N PHE A 121 -2.99 10.45 -14.74
CA PHE A 121 -2.12 9.60 -15.55
C PHE A 121 -1.29 10.42 -16.55
N ALA A 122 -1.94 11.31 -17.31
CA ALA A 122 -1.26 12.19 -18.26
C ALA A 122 -0.26 13.13 -17.56
N ALA A 123 -0.61 13.70 -16.40
CA ALA A 123 0.27 14.57 -15.63
C ALA A 123 1.53 13.83 -15.11
N LEU A 124 1.41 12.54 -14.84
CA LEU A 124 2.50 11.67 -14.38
C LEU A 124 3.28 11.03 -15.54
N GLY A 125 2.89 11.29 -16.81
CA GLY A 125 3.54 10.72 -17.98
C GLY A 125 3.28 9.22 -18.16
N VAL A 126 2.17 8.70 -17.63
CA VAL A 126 1.80 7.28 -17.70
C VAL A 126 0.64 7.09 -18.67
N ASP A 127 0.74 6.15 -19.60
CA ASP A 127 -0.39 5.79 -20.46
C ASP A 127 -1.47 5.10 -19.63
N HIS A 128 -2.63 5.74 -19.53
CA HIS A 128 -3.79 5.18 -18.87
C HIS A 128 -4.23 3.84 -19.48
N ALA A 129 -3.97 3.56 -20.76
CA ALA A 129 -4.29 2.27 -21.37
C ALA A 129 -3.51 1.10 -20.73
N GLU A 130 -2.27 1.35 -20.32
CA GLU A 130 -1.34 0.35 -19.78
C GLU A 130 -1.50 0.11 -18.27
N ARG A 131 -2.29 0.94 -17.58
CA ARG A 131 -2.45 0.94 -16.10
C ARG A 131 -2.73 -0.44 -15.48
N ALA A 132 -3.44 -1.30 -16.20
CA ALA A 132 -3.77 -2.64 -15.74
C ALA A 132 -2.53 -3.55 -15.71
N GLU A 133 -1.73 -3.52 -16.77
CA GLU A 133 -0.49 -4.28 -16.90
C GLU A 133 0.58 -3.72 -15.95
N LEU A 134 0.71 -2.39 -15.87
CA LEU A 134 1.56 -1.70 -14.89
C LEU A 134 1.25 -2.13 -13.46
N PHE A 135 -0.02 -2.22 -13.09
CA PHE A 135 -0.44 -2.67 -11.77
C PHE A 135 0.01 -4.11 -11.49
N ASP A 136 -0.23 -5.01 -12.43
CA ASP A 136 0.08 -6.44 -12.27
C ASP A 136 1.59 -6.69 -12.23
N GLU A 137 2.38 -5.94 -13.02
CA GLU A 137 3.84 -5.98 -12.99
C GLU A 137 4.41 -5.35 -11.71
N ALA A 138 3.85 -4.22 -11.26
CA ALA A 138 4.25 -3.56 -10.02
C ALA A 138 4.09 -4.47 -8.80
N LEU A 139 3.01 -5.26 -8.72
CA LEU A 139 2.82 -6.22 -7.63
C LEU A 139 3.90 -7.31 -7.58
N GLN A 140 4.36 -7.78 -8.75
CA GLN A 140 5.42 -8.77 -8.84
C GLN A 140 6.74 -8.19 -8.32
N VAL A 141 7.09 -6.98 -8.78
CA VAL A 141 8.28 -6.26 -8.32
C VAL A 141 8.23 -6.02 -6.82
N ILE A 142 7.13 -5.48 -6.29
CA ILE A 142 7.01 -5.16 -4.86
C ILE A 142 7.23 -6.41 -3.99
N ARG A 143 6.64 -7.55 -4.36
CA ARG A 143 6.82 -8.81 -3.62
C ARG A 143 8.26 -9.29 -3.67
N ALA A 144 8.86 -9.33 -4.86
CA ALA A 144 10.25 -9.74 -5.02
C ALA A 144 11.17 -8.88 -4.13
N VAL A 145 10.98 -7.55 -4.16
CA VAL A 145 11.72 -6.56 -3.36
C VAL A 145 11.56 -6.76 -1.86
N TRP A 146 10.51 -7.42 -1.38
CA TRP A 146 10.34 -7.73 0.04
C TRP A 146 10.85 -9.10 0.46
N THR A 147 10.93 -10.07 -0.46
CA THR A 147 11.21 -11.47 -0.10
C THR A 147 12.58 -11.98 -0.52
N SER A 148 13.27 -11.29 -1.42
CA SER A 148 14.50 -11.80 -2.03
C SER A 148 15.59 -10.74 -2.11
N ASP A 149 16.85 -11.14 -1.95
CA ASP A 149 18.03 -10.33 -2.31
C ASP A 149 18.41 -10.58 -3.78
N ASP A 150 19.29 -9.75 -4.32
CA ASP A 150 19.89 -9.89 -5.66
C ASP A 150 18.86 -10.09 -6.79
N ILE A 151 17.79 -9.29 -6.75
CA ILE A 151 16.66 -9.43 -7.65
C ILE A 151 17.06 -8.94 -9.05
N SER A 152 16.83 -9.80 -10.03
CA SER A 152 16.78 -9.41 -11.44
C SER A 152 15.36 -9.59 -11.95
N PHE A 153 14.84 -8.56 -12.61
CA PHE A 153 13.48 -8.50 -13.11
C PHE A 153 13.50 -7.90 -14.52
N GLU A 154 12.79 -8.52 -15.45
CA GLU A 154 12.67 -8.05 -16.83
C GLU A 154 11.20 -8.14 -17.21
N GLY A 155 10.49 -7.02 -17.06
CA GLY A 155 9.09 -6.86 -17.44
C GLY A 155 8.94 -5.94 -18.65
N ARG A 156 7.70 -5.66 -19.02
CA ARG A 156 7.40 -4.71 -20.10
C ARG A 156 7.67 -3.27 -19.66
N HIS A 157 7.43 -2.96 -18.39
CA HIS A 157 7.45 -1.59 -17.88
C HIS A 157 8.61 -1.32 -16.92
N PHE A 158 9.07 -2.35 -16.20
CA PHE A 158 10.10 -2.25 -15.19
C PHE A 158 11.19 -3.30 -15.45
N SER A 159 12.43 -2.89 -15.27
CA SER A 159 13.58 -3.80 -15.27
C SER A 159 14.52 -3.48 -14.13
N ALA A 160 15.20 -4.50 -13.65
CA ALA A 160 16.22 -4.41 -12.61
C ALA A 160 17.23 -5.54 -12.75
N ARG A 161 18.46 -5.31 -12.31
CA ARG A 161 19.54 -6.31 -12.34
C ARG A 161 20.30 -6.27 -11.03
N GLY A 162 20.30 -7.39 -10.32
CA GLY A 162 21.03 -7.58 -9.06
C GLY A 162 20.73 -6.55 -7.97
N ILE A 163 19.45 -6.15 -7.82
CA ILE A 163 19.07 -5.13 -6.82
C ILE A 163 18.69 -5.78 -5.50
N THR A 164 19.07 -5.14 -4.40
CA THR A 164 18.69 -5.51 -3.04
C THR A 164 18.16 -4.30 -2.30
N ALA A 165 17.08 -4.46 -1.53
CA ALA A 165 16.44 -3.37 -0.82
C ALA A 165 16.21 -3.69 0.66
N HIS A 166 16.90 -2.96 1.54
CA HIS A 166 16.69 -2.99 2.99
C HIS A 166 16.27 -1.62 3.56
N PRO A 167 15.53 -1.56 4.67
CA PRO A 167 15.11 -2.70 5.49
C PRO A 167 13.98 -3.52 4.85
N ARG A 168 13.80 -4.76 5.33
CA ARG A 168 12.61 -5.56 5.03
C ARG A 168 11.44 -5.10 5.90
N PRO A 169 10.19 -5.36 5.48
CA PRO A 169 9.03 -5.16 6.34
C PRO A 169 9.15 -5.95 7.66
N ALA A 170 8.48 -5.48 8.71
CA ALA A 170 8.35 -6.23 9.98
C ALA A 170 7.36 -7.40 9.83
N SER A 171 6.34 -7.22 9.00
CA SER A 171 5.35 -8.23 8.65
C SER A 171 5.99 -9.39 7.88
N ASN A 172 5.66 -10.63 8.27
CA ASN A 172 6.16 -11.85 7.63
C ASN A 172 4.99 -12.61 6.97
N PRO A 173 5.08 -12.97 5.67
CA PRO A 173 6.21 -12.76 4.75
C PRO A 173 6.41 -11.31 4.26
N TYR A 174 5.35 -10.50 4.30
CA TYR A 174 5.36 -9.07 3.95
C TYR A 174 4.03 -8.43 4.42
N PRO A 175 3.85 -7.09 4.32
CA PRO A 175 2.59 -6.45 4.71
C PRO A 175 1.44 -6.95 3.83
N PRO A 176 0.26 -7.29 4.38
CA PRO A 176 -0.85 -7.78 3.59
C PRO A 176 -1.20 -6.82 2.46
N ILE A 177 -1.48 -7.35 1.27
CA ILE A 177 -1.85 -6.58 0.09
C ILE A 177 -3.36 -6.68 -0.13
N TRP A 178 -4.06 -5.56 -0.04
CA TRP A 178 -5.49 -5.49 -0.37
C TRP A 178 -5.67 -4.92 -1.76
N VAL A 179 -6.40 -5.62 -2.63
CA VAL A 179 -6.65 -5.12 -4.00
C VAL A 179 -7.99 -4.42 -4.03
N GLY A 180 -8.04 -3.23 -4.62
CA GLY A 180 -9.25 -2.42 -4.71
C GLY A 180 -9.99 -2.52 -6.04
N GLY A 181 -11.28 -2.19 -5.99
CA GLY A 181 -12.15 -2.03 -7.15
C GLY A 181 -13.18 -3.14 -7.32
N ASN A 182 -14.23 -2.87 -8.11
CA ASN A 182 -15.42 -3.71 -8.14
C ASN A 182 -15.60 -4.45 -9.47
N THR A 183 -14.78 -4.18 -10.49
CA THR A 183 -14.89 -4.85 -11.79
C THR A 183 -14.58 -6.34 -11.69
N ALA A 184 -15.05 -7.14 -12.65
CA ALA A 184 -14.71 -8.57 -12.70
C ALA A 184 -13.17 -8.80 -12.75
N ALA A 185 -12.45 -7.94 -13.47
CA ALA A 185 -10.98 -7.96 -13.51
C ALA A 185 -10.36 -7.63 -12.14
N ALA A 186 -10.87 -6.63 -11.43
CA ALA A 186 -10.41 -6.30 -10.07
C ALA A 186 -10.66 -7.47 -9.10
N ARG A 187 -11.85 -8.08 -9.13
CA ARG A 187 -12.17 -9.25 -8.30
C ARG A 187 -11.31 -10.47 -8.66
N ARG A 188 -10.97 -10.67 -9.94
CA ARG A 188 -10.00 -11.69 -10.36
C ARG A 188 -8.63 -11.42 -9.75
N ARG A 189 -8.14 -10.17 -9.76
CA ARG A 189 -6.88 -9.81 -9.10
C ARG A 189 -6.92 -10.03 -7.59
N VAL A 190 -8.03 -9.75 -6.93
CA VAL A 190 -8.20 -10.10 -5.50
C VAL A 190 -8.01 -11.60 -5.31
N ALA A 191 -8.65 -12.45 -6.12
CA ALA A 191 -8.54 -13.89 -5.98
C ALA A 191 -7.13 -14.45 -6.25
N VAL A 192 -6.38 -13.85 -7.17
CA VAL A 192 -5.04 -14.33 -7.58
C VAL A 192 -3.92 -13.72 -6.73
N HIS A 193 -4.04 -12.45 -6.35
CA HIS A 193 -2.97 -11.66 -5.73
C HIS A 193 -3.36 -11.07 -4.37
N GLY A 194 -4.63 -10.93 -4.03
CA GLY A 194 -5.04 -10.21 -2.82
C GLY A 194 -5.04 -11.05 -1.55
N ASP A 195 -4.53 -10.48 -0.46
CA ASP A 195 -4.78 -10.93 0.91
C ASP A 195 -6.10 -10.38 1.47
N GLY A 196 -6.68 -9.40 0.76
CA GLY A 196 -7.98 -8.81 1.05
C GLY A 196 -8.54 -8.01 -0.12
N TRP A 197 -9.79 -7.56 0.02
CA TRP A 197 -10.49 -6.74 -0.97
C TRP A 197 -10.83 -5.38 -0.38
N CYS A 198 -10.55 -4.32 -1.13
CA CYS A 198 -10.99 -2.96 -0.82
C CYS A 198 -12.12 -2.56 -1.79
N PRO A 199 -13.40 -2.81 -1.43
CA PRO A 199 -14.50 -2.43 -2.30
C PRO A 199 -14.59 -0.90 -2.42
N PHE A 200 -15.08 -0.43 -3.56
CA PHE A 200 -15.31 0.99 -3.81
C PHE A 200 -16.82 1.28 -3.86
N PRO A 201 -17.51 1.37 -2.71
CA PRO A 201 -18.90 1.81 -2.67
C PRO A 201 -18.93 3.31 -2.99
N ALA A 202 -19.61 3.67 -4.06
CA ALA A 202 -19.63 5.04 -4.56
C ALA A 202 -21.02 5.37 -5.13
N PRO A 203 -21.45 6.64 -5.07
CA PRO A 203 -22.65 7.09 -5.77
C PRO A 203 -22.55 6.84 -7.28
N ALA A 204 -23.69 6.68 -7.95
CA ALA A 204 -23.75 6.34 -9.38
C ALA A 204 -22.87 7.23 -10.30
N PRO A 205 -22.80 8.57 -10.13
CA PRO A 205 -21.91 9.40 -10.95
C PRO A 205 -20.42 9.03 -10.83
N LEU A 206 -19.99 8.68 -9.61
CA LEU A 206 -18.61 8.30 -9.34
C LEU A 206 -18.32 6.87 -9.81
N VAL A 207 -19.29 5.96 -9.69
CA VAL A 207 -19.22 4.61 -10.28
C VAL A 207 -19.04 4.68 -11.79
N GLN A 208 -19.80 5.54 -12.46
CA GLN A 208 -19.72 5.76 -13.90
C GLN A 208 -18.37 6.35 -14.31
N THR A 209 -17.90 7.37 -13.56
CA THR A 209 -16.58 8.01 -13.80
C THR A 209 -15.43 7.01 -13.61
N ALA A 210 -15.51 6.15 -12.59
CA ALA A 210 -14.52 5.13 -12.32
C ALA A 210 -14.62 3.91 -13.25
N GLY A 211 -15.69 3.79 -14.04
CA GLY A 211 -15.92 2.63 -14.91
C GLY A 211 -16.01 1.32 -14.13
N THR A 212 -16.65 1.34 -12.96
CA THR A 212 -16.70 0.19 -12.04
C THR A 212 -18.12 -0.34 -11.86
N ALA A 213 -18.27 -1.51 -11.22
CA ALA A 213 -19.58 -2.03 -10.85
C ALA A 213 -20.10 -1.34 -9.58
N ALA A 214 -21.39 -0.98 -9.55
CA ALA A 214 -22.05 -0.48 -8.35
C ALA A 214 -22.12 -1.57 -7.27
N ILE A 215 -22.01 -1.17 -6.01
CA ILE A 215 -22.21 -2.03 -4.84
C ILE A 215 -23.09 -1.25 -3.87
N ASP A 216 -24.33 -1.70 -3.71
CA ASP A 216 -25.30 -1.04 -2.82
C ASP A 216 -25.03 -1.35 -1.34
N SER A 217 -24.40 -2.49 -1.05
CA SER A 217 -23.89 -2.86 0.28
C SER A 217 -22.82 -3.95 0.14
N PRO A 218 -21.54 -3.69 0.49
CA PRO A 218 -20.53 -4.74 0.51
C PRO A 218 -20.85 -5.74 1.63
N PRO A 219 -20.75 -7.06 1.40
CA PRO A 219 -20.95 -8.03 2.47
C PRO A 219 -19.95 -7.79 3.61
N VAL A 220 -20.45 -7.62 4.83
CA VAL A 220 -19.69 -7.28 6.05
C VAL A 220 -18.51 -8.23 6.30
N SER A 221 -18.65 -9.50 5.87
CA SER A 221 -17.60 -10.53 5.95
C SER A 221 -16.37 -10.26 5.08
N THR A 222 -16.47 -9.36 4.10
CA THR A 222 -15.45 -9.17 3.06
C THR A 222 -14.64 -7.88 3.26
N ILE A 223 -15.12 -6.98 4.13
CA ILE A 223 -14.50 -5.67 4.42
C ILE A 223 -13.34 -5.81 5.43
N CYS A 224 -13.18 -6.99 6.05
CA CYS A 224 -12.18 -7.19 7.10
C CYS A 224 -11.52 -8.55 7.04
N GLY A 225 -10.31 -8.59 6.47
CA GLY A 225 -9.23 -9.52 6.84
C GLY A 225 -9.54 -11.03 6.85
N ALA A 226 -10.67 -11.46 6.33
CA ALA A 226 -10.97 -12.88 6.18
C ALA A 226 -10.23 -13.34 4.92
N ASN A 227 -9.10 -14.02 5.13
CA ASN A 227 -8.32 -14.73 4.12
C ASN A 227 -9.25 -15.29 3.01
N VAL A 228 -9.30 -14.59 1.88
CA VAL A 228 -10.10 -15.00 0.70
C VAL A 228 -9.67 -16.40 0.22
N THR A 229 -8.45 -16.82 0.57
CA THR A 229 -7.83 -18.10 0.22
C THR A 229 -8.41 -19.32 0.93
N ARG A 230 -9.20 -19.22 2.01
CA ARG A 230 -9.71 -20.41 2.72
C ARG A 230 -10.93 -21.09 2.06
N ARG A 231 -11.47 -20.55 0.96
CA ARG A 231 -12.61 -21.15 0.23
C ARG A 231 -12.24 -21.89 -1.06
N ALA A 232 -10.99 -21.83 -1.51
CA ALA A 232 -10.54 -22.61 -2.68
C ALA A 232 -9.81 -23.88 -2.23
N GLY A 233 -10.53 -24.78 -1.55
CA GLY A 233 -10.02 -26.09 -1.18
C GLY A 233 -10.44 -27.16 -2.18
N THR A 234 -9.63 -27.41 -3.21
CA THR A 234 -9.37 -28.74 -3.78
C THR A 234 -8.10 -28.70 -4.64
N SER A 235 -7.14 -29.55 -4.27
CA SER A 235 -5.85 -29.79 -4.92
C SER A 235 -5.99 -30.31 -6.36
N PRO A 236 -4.95 -30.14 -7.20
CA PRO A 236 -4.29 -31.36 -7.69
C PRO A 236 -2.75 -31.34 -7.59
N ARG A 237 -2.24 -32.40 -6.96
CA ARG A 237 -1.06 -33.22 -7.27
C ARG A 237 0.24 -32.56 -7.77
N SER A 238 1.23 -32.62 -6.88
CA SER A 238 2.63 -33.07 -7.07
C SER A 238 3.39 -32.64 -8.32
N MET A 239 4.38 -31.76 -8.12
CA MET A 239 5.66 -31.86 -8.84
C MET A 239 6.76 -32.15 -7.81
N SER A 240 7.34 -33.33 -7.95
CA SER A 240 8.54 -33.80 -7.24
C SER A 240 9.78 -33.05 -7.74
N PRO A 241 10.74 -32.72 -6.85
CA PRO A 241 12.06 -32.26 -7.27
C PRO A 241 12.99 -33.46 -7.49
N SER A 242 13.83 -33.38 -8.53
CA SER A 242 14.97 -34.29 -8.73
C SER A 242 16.29 -33.54 -8.51
N PRO A 243 17.38 -34.23 -8.08
CA PRO A 243 18.41 -33.66 -7.21
C PRO A 243 19.75 -33.38 -7.90
N THR A 244 20.73 -32.95 -7.08
CA THR A 244 22.16 -32.60 -7.33
C THR A 244 22.39 -31.13 -7.68
N SER A 245 23.27 -30.38 -7.01
CA SER A 245 24.57 -30.75 -6.43
C SER A 245 24.83 -30.14 -5.04
N THR A 246 25.55 -30.93 -4.24
CA THR A 246 26.12 -30.58 -2.95
C THR A 246 27.55 -30.08 -3.17
N ALA A 247 27.91 -28.88 -2.70
CA ALA A 247 29.27 -28.57 -2.27
C ALA A 247 29.32 -27.23 -1.51
N ALA A 248 29.76 -27.30 -0.25
CA ALA A 248 30.45 -26.30 0.58
C ALA A 248 29.84 -24.87 0.65
N VAL A 249 29.59 -24.29 1.82
CA VAL A 249 30.63 -23.85 2.76
C VAL A 249 30.11 -23.88 4.20
N ARG A 250 30.98 -24.38 5.09
CA ARG A 250 30.84 -24.45 6.54
C ARG A 250 31.51 -23.23 7.17
N GLN A 251 30.91 -22.73 8.26
CA GLN A 251 31.49 -21.89 9.32
C GLN A 251 31.95 -20.45 8.99
N ALA A 252 31.23 -19.48 9.56
CA ALA A 252 31.82 -18.51 10.49
C ALA A 252 30.74 -17.95 11.44
N ARG A 253 30.77 -18.45 12.68
CA ARG A 253 30.22 -17.77 13.86
C ARG A 253 31.40 -17.04 14.49
N THR A 254 31.39 -15.71 14.56
CA THR A 254 31.94 -14.90 15.67
C THR A 254 31.68 -13.40 15.47
N SER A 255 31.42 -12.73 16.60
CA SER A 255 31.44 -11.28 16.87
C SER A 255 30.47 -10.34 16.16
N MET A 256 29.39 -9.97 16.86
CA MET A 256 28.66 -8.72 16.67
C MET A 256 29.38 -7.57 17.40
N PRO A 257 29.44 -6.35 16.82
CA PRO A 257 29.61 -5.12 17.58
C PRO A 257 28.27 -4.42 17.82
N THR A 258 28.15 -3.86 19.03
CA THR A 258 27.07 -3.05 19.59
C THR A 258 26.68 -1.85 18.70
N PRO A 259 25.39 -1.50 18.56
CA PRO A 259 24.98 -0.37 17.71
C PRO A 259 25.25 0.99 18.37
N THR A 260 26.00 1.84 17.67
CA THR A 260 26.31 3.23 18.06
C THR A 260 25.12 4.17 17.81
N TRP A 261 24.37 4.49 18.87
CA TRP A 261 23.34 5.54 18.88
C TRP A 261 23.81 6.87 19.51
N ALA A 262 25.12 7.10 19.63
CA ALA A 262 25.66 8.25 20.36
C ALA A 262 26.55 9.18 19.52
N VAL A 263 25.99 9.87 18.52
CA VAL A 263 26.63 11.07 17.92
C VAL A 263 25.57 12.10 17.48
N TRP A 264 24.68 12.54 18.36
CA TRP A 264 23.78 13.68 18.10
C TRP A 264 23.55 14.53 19.36
N LYS A 265 24.66 14.93 20.04
CA LYS A 265 24.63 15.91 21.16
C LYS A 265 25.86 16.85 21.19
N SER A 266 26.21 17.49 20.07
CA SER A 266 27.19 18.59 20.12
C SER A 266 26.90 19.81 19.24
N TRP A 267 25.73 19.90 18.59
CA TRP A 267 25.35 21.07 17.78
C TRP A 267 24.27 21.93 18.44
N ARG A 268 24.56 22.44 19.63
CA ARG A 268 23.92 23.64 20.23
C ARG A 268 24.89 24.27 21.23
N ARG A 269 25.86 25.03 20.73
CA ARG A 269 26.60 26.11 21.44
C ARG A 269 27.63 26.73 20.49
N SER A 270 27.14 27.55 19.56
CA SER A 270 27.87 28.65 18.87
C SER A 270 27.05 29.06 17.65
N GLY A 271 26.44 30.24 17.73
CA GLY A 271 25.53 30.82 16.74
C GLY A 271 24.51 31.70 17.44
#